data_AF-A0A5S4TSP4-F1
#
_entry.id   AF-A0A5S4TSP4-F1
#
_cell.length_a   1.000
_cell.length_b   1.000
_cell.length_c   1.000
_cell.angle_alpha   90.00
_cell.angle_beta   90.00
_cell.angle_gamma   90.00
#
_symmetry.space_group_name_H-M   'P 1'
#
loop_
_entity.id
_entity.type
_entity.pdbx_description
1 polymer ?
#
loop_
_entity_poly.entity_id
_entity_poly.type
_entity_poly.pdbx_seq_one_letter_code
_entity_poly.pdbx_strand_id
1 'polypeptide(L)'
;MKNARDIELINSGKRVVAITILSILIGLVIGVTDTIFGRTLIFLSEVRSMHPFYLIPFLALAGLAIVFLYQKYGGKSSKGMTLIFEVGHGVENHIPKRLIPLVIVTTWLTHLFGGSAGREGVAVQLGATVSHWFCKNFSIPNTSK
;
A
#
# COMPACT_ATOMS: atom_id res chain seq x y z
N MET A 1 -10.75 -36.53 29.09
CA MET A 1 -9.70 -36.40 28.07
C MET A 1 -10.33 -35.78 26.83
N LYS A 2 -9.89 -34.59 26.37
CA LYS A 2 -10.44 -33.97 25.15
C LYS A 2 -9.92 -34.74 23.92
N ASN A 3 -10.79 -35.00 22.95
CA ASN A 3 -10.44 -35.75 21.74
C ASN A 3 -9.53 -34.92 20.83
N ALA A 4 -8.68 -35.55 20.00
CA ALA A 4 -7.76 -34.84 19.11
C ALA A 4 -8.49 -33.85 18.18
N ARG A 5 -9.71 -34.20 17.73
CA ARG A 5 -10.62 -33.34 16.97
C ARG A 5 -11.06 -32.10 17.74
N ASP A 6 -11.33 -32.21 19.04
CA ASP A 6 -11.75 -31.09 19.88
C ASP A 6 -10.59 -30.09 20.06
N ILE A 7 -9.36 -30.60 20.17
CA ILE A 7 -8.15 -29.78 20.28
C ILE A 7 -7.91 -29.02 18.96
N GLU A 8 -8.11 -29.67 17.82
CA GLU A 8 -7.95 -29.08 16.49
C GLU A 8 -9.00 -28.00 16.17
N LEU A 9 -10.26 -28.23 16.56
CA LEU A 9 -11.35 -27.25 16.44
C LEU A 9 -11.13 -26.04 17.36
N ILE A 10 -10.72 -26.26 18.61
CA ILE A 10 -10.39 -25.17 19.54
C ILE A 10 -9.21 -24.34 19.01
N ASN A 11 -8.19 -24.97 18.43
CA ASN A 11 -7.05 -24.27 17.83
C ASN A 11 -7.45 -23.50 16.56
N SER A 12 -8.37 -24.04 15.76
CA SER A 12 -8.90 -23.37 14.57
C SER A 12 -9.76 -22.16 14.94
N GLY A 13 -10.66 -22.30 15.91
CA GLY A 13 -11.49 -21.18 16.39
C GLY A 13 -10.65 -20.04 16.97
N LYS A 14 -9.63 -20.36 17.79
CA LYS A 14 -8.69 -19.36 18.32
C LYS A 14 -7.92 -18.63 17.21
N ARG A 15 -7.50 -19.35 16.16
CA ARG A 15 -6.82 -18.76 14.99
C ARG A 15 -7.72 -17.79 14.23
N VAL A 16 -8.97 -18.17 13.96
CA VAL A 16 -9.93 -17.30 13.26
C VAL A 16 -10.14 -16.01 14.04
N VAL A 17 -10.41 -16.10 15.35
CA VAL A 17 -10.58 -14.93 16.21
C VAL A 17 -9.33 -14.03 16.19
N ALA A 18 -8.13 -14.60 16.27
CA ALA A 18 -6.88 -13.84 16.22
C ALA A 18 -6.70 -13.10 14.87
N ILE A 19 -6.97 -13.78 13.74
CA ILE A 19 -6.88 -13.16 12.41
C ILE A 19 -7.93 -12.06 12.25
N THR A 20 -9.16 -12.26 12.75
CA THR A 20 -10.21 -11.23 12.72
C THR A 20 -9.79 -9.98 13.50
N ILE A 21 -9.30 -10.14 14.73
CA ILE A 21 -8.82 -9.01 15.53
C ILE A 21 -7.67 -8.29 14.83
N LEU A 22 -6.70 -9.04 14.29
CA LEU A 22 -5.59 -8.44 13.55
C LEU A 22 -6.06 -7.71 12.29
N SER A 23 -7.04 -8.26 11.57
CA SER A 23 -7.59 -7.66 10.35
C SER A 23 -8.30 -6.33 10.65
N ILE A 24 -9.01 -6.24 11.77
CA ILE A 24 -9.63 -4.99 12.24
C ILE A 24 -8.54 -3.93 12.52
N LEU A 25 -7.47 -4.30 13.23
CA LEU A 25 -6.36 -3.38 13.52
C LEU A 25 -5.64 -2.92 12.25
N ILE A 26 -5.36 -3.85 11.33
CA ILE A 26 -4.78 -3.54 10.03
C ILE A 26 -5.69 -2.60 9.24
N GLY A 27 -6.99 -2.89 9.20
CA GLY A 27 -7.99 -2.05 8.52
C GLY A 27 -8.03 -0.62 9.06
N LEU A 28 -7.91 -0.44 10.39
CA LEU A 28 -7.84 0.87 11.01
C LEU A 28 -6.58 1.64 10.58
N VAL A 29 -5.42 0.98 10.57
CA VAL A 29 -4.16 1.60 10.13
C VAL A 29 -4.21 1.99 8.65
N ILE A 30 -4.74 1.11 7.80
CA ILE A 30 -4.92 1.38 6.37
C ILE A 30 -5.89 2.54 6.17
N GLY A 31 -7.03 2.53 6.84
CA GLY A 31 -8.04 3.60 6.72
C GLY A 31 -7.51 4.98 7.12
N VAL A 32 -6.71 5.06 8.19
CA VAL A 32 -6.03 6.32 8.58
C VAL A 32 -5.04 6.75 7.49
N THR A 33 -4.21 5.82 7.01
CA THR A 33 -3.20 6.10 5.98
C THR A 33 -3.85 6.58 4.68
N ASP A 34 -4.88 5.91 4.21
CA ASP A 34 -5.64 6.27 3.00
C ASP A 34 -6.39 7.58 3.17
N THR A 35 -6.89 7.88 4.37
CA THR A 35 -7.52 9.18 4.65
C THR A 35 -6.51 10.32 4.52
N ILE A 36 -5.32 10.17 5.10
CA ILE A 36 -4.25 11.18 4.98
C ILE A 36 -3.83 11.33 3.52
N PHE A 37 -3.60 10.21 2.82
CA PHE A 37 -3.25 10.20 1.41
C PHE A 37 -4.31 10.92 0.55
N GLY A 38 -5.57 10.53 0.70
CA GLY A 38 -6.69 11.02 -0.10
C GLY A 38 -7.02 12.48 0.17
N ARG A 39 -7.04 12.91 1.44
CA ARG A 39 -7.29 14.33 1.81
C ARG A 39 -6.20 15.23 1.25
N THR A 40 -4.93 14.83 1.37
CA THR A 40 -3.81 15.59 0.82
C THR A 40 -3.89 15.64 -0.71
N LEU A 41 -4.23 14.53 -1.36
CA LEU A 41 -4.38 14.48 -2.81
C LEU A 41 -5.46 15.44 -3.33
N ILE A 42 -6.60 15.51 -2.64
CA ILE A 42 -7.69 16.44 -2.96
C ILE A 42 -7.20 17.88 -2.80
N PHE A 43 -6.56 18.21 -1.66
CA PHE A 43 -6.00 19.53 -1.42
C PHE A 43 -5.00 19.95 -2.52
N LEU A 44 -4.07 19.07 -2.90
CA LEU A 44 -3.11 19.36 -3.98
C LEU A 44 -3.80 19.56 -5.34
N SER A 45 -4.89 18.84 -5.58
CA SER A 45 -5.71 19.00 -6.79
C SER A 45 -6.44 20.34 -6.82
N GLU A 46 -6.89 20.83 -5.66
CA GLU A 46 -7.46 22.18 -5.51
C GLU A 46 -6.40 23.26 -5.71
N VAL A 47 -5.22 23.11 -5.09
CA VAL A 47 -4.08 24.02 -5.30
C VAL A 47 -3.70 24.11 -6.78
N ARG A 48 -3.63 22.98 -7.48
CA ARG A 48 -3.43 22.95 -8.94
C ARG A 48 -4.51 23.73 -9.67
N SER A 49 -5.76 23.56 -9.28
CA SER A 49 -6.91 24.20 -9.94
C SER A 49 -6.94 25.71 -9.74
N MET A 50 -6.39 26.22 -8.62
CA MET A 50 -6.21 27.65 -8.37
C MET A 50 -5.01 28.25 -9.13
N HIS A 51 -3.95 27.47 -9.38
CA HIS A 51 -2.71 27.94 -10.02
C HIS A 51 -2.30 27.12 -11.27
N PRO A 52 -3.20 26.88 -12.24
CA PRO A 52 -2.94 25.95 -13.34
C PRO A 52 -1.80 26.42 -14.26
N PHE A 53 -1.77 27.71 -14.59
CA PHE A 53 -0.76 28.29 -15.47
C PHE A 53 0.65 28.28 -14.88
N TYR A 54 0.78 28.22 -13.55
CA TYR A 54 2.07 28.16 -12.88
C TYR A 54 2.53 26.73 -12.63
N LEU A 55 1.62 25.80 -12.32
CA LEU A 55 1.97 24.44 -11.96
C LEU A 55 2.12 23.53 -13.20
N ILE A 56 1.15 23.53 -14.11
CA ILE A 56 1.12 22.58 -15.24
C ILE A 56 2.39 22.62 -16.11
N PRO A 57 3.02 23.78 -16.40
CA PRO A 57 4.26 23.81 -17.17
C PRO A 57 5.41 22.99 -16.55
N PHE A 58 5.41 22.79 -15.23
CA PHE A 58 6.41 22.00 -14.52
C PHE A 58 6.12 20.50 -14.52
N LEU A 59 5.07 20.03 -15.20
CA LEU A 59 4.73 18.61 -15.26
C LEU A 59 5.86 17.74 -15.83
N ALA A 60 6.58 18.23 -16.85
CA ALA A 60 7.73 17.51 -17.40
C ALA A 60 8.86 17.34 -16.36
N LEU A 61 9.16 18.41 -15.61
CA LEU A 61 10.16 18.38 -14.54
C LEU A 61 9.73 17.49 -13.37
N ALA A 62 8.43 17.51 -13.03
CA ALA A 62 7.85 16.58 -12.07
C ALA A 62 8.01 15.13 -12.51
N GLY A 63 7.75 14.82 -13.79
CA GLY A 63 7.98 13.50 -14.37
C GLY A 63 9.44 13.04 -14.24
N LEU A 64 10.40 13.91 -14.56
CA LEU A 64 11.83 13.63 -14.37
C LEU A 64 12.17 13.37 -12.90
N ALA A 65 11.62 14.17 -11.98
CA ALA A 65 11.81 13.97 -10.55
C ALA A 65 11.23 12.63 -10.07
N ILE A 66 10.03 12.24 -10.55
CA ILE A 66 9.42 10.94 -10.25
C ILE A 66 10.31 9.80 -10.73
N VAL A 67 10.76 9.84 -11.98
CA VAL A 67 11.65 8.82 -12.55
C VAL A 67 12.94 8.73 -11.75
N PHE A 68 13.55 9.86 -11.41
CA PHE A 68 14.75 9.91 -10.57
C PHE A 68 14.52 9.29 -9.18
N LEU A 69 13.39 9.60 -8.53
CA LEU A 69 13.03 9.01 -7.23
C LEU A 69 12.89 7.48 -7.32
N TYR A 70 12.22 6.97 -8.36
CA TYR A 70 12.07 5.53 -8.57
C TYR A 70 13.40 4.84 -8.89
N GLN A 71 14.27 5.45 -9.71
CA GLN A 71 15.58 4.89 -10.01
C GLN A 71 16.49 4.85 -8.79
N LYS A 72 16.51 5.94 -8.00
CA LYS A 72 17.41 6.07 -6.85
C LYS A 72 16.92 5.29 -5.62
N TYR A 73 15.62 5.31 -5.34
CA TYR A 73 15.06 4.78 -4.09
C TYR A 73 14.13 3.59 -4.29
N GLY A 74 13.60 3.36 -5.49
CA GLY A 74 12.53 2.38 -5.72
C GLY A 74 12.98 0.93 -5.58
N GLY A 75 14.08 0.52 -6.22
CA GLY A 75 14.48 -0.89 -6.27
C GLY A 75 13.29 -1.81 -6.61
N LYS A 76 12.99 -2.83 -5.78
CA LYS A 76 11.80 -3.69 -5.98
C LYS A 76 10.47 -2.93 -5.99
N SER A 77 10.36 -1.80 -5.28
CA SER A 77 9.13 -0.97 -5.25
C SER A 77 8.79 -0.37 -6.61
N SER A 78 9.76 -0.25 -7.53
CA SER A 78 9.52 0.28 -8.87
C SER A 78 8.59 -0.59 -9.72
N LYS A 79 8.37 -1.86 -9.33
CA LYS A 79 7.35 -2.73 -9.93
C LYS A 79 5.90 -2.32 -9.57
N GLY A 80 5.70 -1.51 -8.53
CA GLY A 80 4.38 -1.04 -8.10
C GLY A 80 3.38 -2.17 -7.89
N MET A 81 2.24 -2.10 -8.60
CA MET A 81 1.16 -3.09 -8.52
C MET A 81 1.60 -4.51 -8.95
N THR A 82 2.53 -4.64 -9.89
CA THR A 82 3.05 -5.95 -10.31
C THR A 82 3.69 -6.69 -9.14
N LEU A 83 4.41 -5.99 -8.26
CA LEU A 83 4.97 -6.61 -7.05
C LEU A 83 3.88 -7.12 -6.11
N ILE A 84 2.76 -6.41 -6.00
CA ILE A 84 1.62 -6.83 -5.17
C ILE A 84 1.03 -8.14 -5.72
N PHE A 85 0.87 -8.24 -7.05
CA PHE A 85 0.42 -9.47 -7.69
C PHE A 85 1.44 -10.61 -7.54
N GLU A 86 2.73 -10.35 -7.73
CA GLU A 86 3.78 -11.36 -7.56
C GLU A 86 3.78 -11.93 -6.13
N VAL A 87 3.57 -11.07 -5.12
CA VAL A 87 3.46 -11.52 -3.72
C VAL A 87 2.16 -12.27 -3.46
N GLY A 88 1.04 -11.84 -4.03
CA GLY A 88 -0.24 -12.55 -3.93
C GLY A 88 -0.21 -13.95 -4.56
N HIS A 89 0.56 -14.13 -5.64
CA HIS A 89 0.74 -15.42 -6.32
C HIS A 89 1.91 -16.25 -5.77
N GLY A 90 2.62 -15.77 -4.74
CA GLY A 90 3.77 -16.47 -4.16
C GLY A 90 5.04 -16.49 -5.03
N VAL A 91 5.11 -15.69 -6.09
CA VAL A 91 6.31 -15.52 -6.93
C VAL A 91 7.37 -14.69 -6.21
N GLU A 92 6.93 -13.68 -5.45
CA GLU A 92 7.77 -12.90 -4.55
C GLU A 92 7.30 -13.07 -3.11
N ASN A 93 8.22 -12.93 -2.16
CA ASN A 93 7.92 -13.17 -0.74
C ASN A 93 7.94 -11.90 0.10
N HIS A 94 8.25 -10.75 -0.52
CA HIS A 94 8.50 -9.53 0.23
C HIS A 94 8.06 -8.25 -0.47
N ILE A 95 7.18 -7.51 0.20
CA ILE A 95 6.87 -6.12 -0.15
C ILE A 95 7.74 -5.18 0.71
N PRO A 96 8.62 -4.37 0.09
CA PRO A 96 9.47 -3.45 0.83
C PRO A 96 8.66 -2.25 1.33
N LYS A 97 8.82 -1.90 2.62
CA LYS A 97 8.10 -0.79 3.29
C LYS A 97 8.25 0.57 2.58
N ARG A 98 9.37 0.79 1.89
CA ARG A 98 9.64 2.01 1.13
C ARG A 98 8.65 2.23 -0.03
N LEU A 99 7.87 1.22 -0.41
CA LEU A 99 6.80 1.37 -1.40
C LEU A 99 5.82 2.47 -0.95
N ILE A 100 5.39 2.46 0.33
CA ILE A 100 4.42 3.41 0.89
C ILE A 100 4.80 4.88 0.66
N PRO A 101 5.93 5.39 1.19
CA PRO A 101 6.28 6.80 1.01
C PRO A 101 6.55 7.15 -0.46
N LEU A 102 7.09 6.21 -1.24
CA LEU A 102 7.39 6.44 -2.65
C LEU A 102 6.12 6.66 -3.46
N VAL A 103 5.14 5.73 -3.36
CA VAL A 103 3.89 5.84 -4.12
C VAL A 103 3.05 7.04 -3.71
N ILE A 104 3.03 7.38 -2.41
CA ILE A 104 2.33 8.56 -1.90
C ILE A 104 2.92 9.83 -2.52
N VAL A 105 4.23 10.04 -2.36
CA VAL A 105 4.90 11.26 -2.83
C VAL A 105 4.79 11.39 -4.34
N THR A 106 5.05 10.31 -5.09
CA THR A 106 5.00 10.38 -6.55
C THR A 106 3.59 10.62 -7.07
N THR A 107 2.55 10.10 -6.39
CA THR A 107 1.16 10.34 -6.78
C THR A 107 0.73 11.77 -6.48
N TRP A 108 1.07 12.29 -5.30
CA TRP A 108 0.86 13.69 -4.95
C TRP A 108 1.53 14.62 -5.97
N LEU A 109 2.77 14.31 -6.37
CA LEU A 109 3.51 15.07 -7.36
C LEU A 109 2.81 15.05 -8.73
N THR A 110 2.39 13.87 -9.19
CA THR A 110 1.64 13.71 -10.44
C THR A 110 0.37 14.56 -10.44
N HIS A 111 -0.45 14.49 -9.38
CA HIS A 111 -1.71 15.24 -9.33
C HIS A 111 -1.53 16.74 -9.14
N LEU A 112 -0.51 17.17 -8.39
CA LEU A 112 -0.19 18.59 -8.19
C LEU A 112 0.18 19.28 -9.51
N PHE A 113 0.95 18.60 -10.35
CA PHE A 113 1.42 19.15 -11.63
C PHE A 113 0.49 18.86 -12.81
N GLY A 114 -0.63 18.16 -12.59
CA GLY A 114 -1.67 17.98 -13.61
C GLY A 114 -1.55 16.71 -14.45
N GLY A 115 -0.79 15.73 -13.98
CA GLY A 115 -0.80 14.38 -14.57
C GLY A 115 -2.13 13.67 -14.32
N SER A 116 -2.63 12.99 -15.35
CA SER A 116 -3.81 12.14 -15.24
C SER A 116 -3.40 10.76 -14.71
N ALA A 117 -3.72 10.49 -13.44
CA ALA A 117 -3.44 9.22 -12.78
C ALA A 117 -4.57 8.83 -11.82
N GLY A 118 -4.69 7.53 -11.56
CA GLY A 118 -5.65 6.98 -10.61
C GLY A 118 -5.10 6.93 -9.18
N ARG A 119 -5.99 7.00 -8.19
CA ARG A 119 -5.66 6.87 -6.75
C ARG A 119 -5.97 5.50 -6.15
N GLU A 120 -6.78 4.70 -6.85
CA GLU A 120 -7.26 3.39 -6.37
C GLU A 120 -6.12 2.38 -6.27
N GLY A 121 -5.28 2.30 -7.31
CA GLY A 121 -4.11 1.41 -7.30
C GLY A 121 -3.10 1.75 -6.19
N VAL A 122 -3.06 3.00 -5.74
CA VAL A 122 -2.22 3.43 -4.61
C VAL A 122 -2.80 2.93 -3.30
N ALA A 123 -4.10 3.11 -3.07
CA ALA A 123 -4.77 2.60 -1.87
C ALA A 123 -4.59 1.07 -1.73
N VAL A 124 -4.72 0.32 -2.83
CA VAL A 124 -4.46 -1.13 -2.83
C VAL A 124 -3.00 -1.45 -2.47
N GLN A 125 -2.03 -0.72 -3.02
CA GLN A 125 -0.61 -0.91 -2.69
C GLN A 125 -0.29 -0.59 -1.22
N LEU A 126 -0.91 0.46 -0.67
CA LEU A 126 -0.78 0.82 0.74
C LEU A 126 -1.35 -0.30 1.63
N GLY A 127 -2.56 -0.75 1.34
CA GLY A 127 -3.20 -1.84 2.08
C GLY A 127 -2.42 -3.15 2.03
N ALA A 128 -1.94 -3.55 0.86
CA ALA A 128 -1.13 -4.74 0.68
C ALA A 128 0.22 -4.65 1.41
N THR A 129 0.88 -3.50 1.40
CA THR A 129 2.17 -3.33 2.08
C THR A 129 2.01 -3.38 3.60
N VAL A 130 1.00 -2.69 4.14
CA VAL A 130 0.71 -2.66 5.58
C VAL A 130 0.36 -4.06 6.05
N SER A 131 -0.63 -4.71 5.42
CA SER A 131 -1.07 -6.06 5.79
C SER A 131 0.08 -7.08 5.70
N HIS A 132 0.87 -7.06 4.63
CA HIS A 132 2.03 -7.94 4.48
C HIS A 132 3.04 -7.79 5.61
N TRP A 133 3.30 -6.55 6.05
CA TRP A 133 4.24 -6.32 7.14
C TRP A 133 3.71 -6.78 8.50
N PHE A 134 2.44 -6.51 8.81
CA PHE A 134 1.80 -7.00 10.04
C PHE A 134 1.76 -8.53 10.07
N CYS A 135 1.32 -9.19 8.99
CA CYS A 135 1.28 -10.65 8.92
C CYS A 135 2.67 -11.28 9.08
N LYS A 136 3.71 -10.69 8.49
CA LYS A 136 5.10 -11.15 8.67
C LYS A 136 5.59 -11.03 10.11
N ASN A 137 5.21 -9.96 10.81
CA ASN A 137 5.64 -9.73 12.20
C ASN A 137 4.88 -10.60 13.22
N PHE A 138 3.61 -10.92 12.94
CA PHE A 138 2.77 -11.74 13.81
C PHE A 138 2.85 -13.26 13.51
N SER A 139 3.77 -13.68 12.63
CA SER A 139 4.12 -15.08 12.36
C SER A 139 2.90 -15.97 12.08
N ILE A 140 1.86 -15.41 11.44
CA ILE A 140 0.68 -16.18 11.05
C ILE A 140 1.13 -17.14 9.94
N PRO A 141 1.06 -18.47 10.16
CA PRO A 141 1.50 -19.44 9.16
C PRO A 141 0.69 -19.24 7.89
N ASN A 142 1.39 -19.13 6.76
CA ASN A 142 0.78 -19.01 5.46
C ASN A 142 0.04 -20.33 5.15
N THR A 143 -1.27 -20.28 4.94
CA THR A 143 -2.11 -21.46 4.61
C THR A 143 -1.91 -21.90 3.16
N SER A 144 -1.09 -21.21 2.37
CA SER A 144 -0.73 -21.65 1.01
C SER A 144 0.27 -22.81 1.07
N LYS A 145 -0.27 -24.02 1.20
CA LYS A 145 0.30 -25.27 0.69
C LYS A 145 -0.81 -26.06 0.02
#